data_AF-A0A2Y9ANJ3-F1
#
_entry.id   AF-A0A2Y9ANJ3-F1
#
_cell.length_a   1.000
_cell.length_b   1.000
_cell.length_c   1.000
_cell.angle_alpha   90.00
_cell.angle_beta   90.00
_cell.angle_gamma   90.00
#
_symmetry.space_group_name_H-M   'P 1'
#
loop_
_entity.id
_entity.type
_entity.pdbx_description
1 polymer ?
#
loop_
_entity_poly.entity_id
_entity_poly.type
_entity_poly.pdbx_seq_one_letter_code
_entity_poly.pdbx_strand_id
1 'polypeptide(L)'
;MTFQKLALAGAVALMGSTAAHACAFENEVEIKMLSAGFEAWKAVSEAMAECGNFEAELDQEFRQKQPAAFAANPSLYQIGGVSNGTVTPLLNEGTIRPLDDLIEKYGQNLTPNQLIQIDGKTMAIAMMVNTQHLMYRSDIFEELGLEVPTTYEEVLEVAAAIEEAGVVEYPLGATMASGWNLAQDFNNMFVGYGGTFYNADSTPNVDSEAGMKALEMMKRLTEYMDPEYLVSDSTYVQQQFQQEKIAMANLWASRAGAMNDEAESAVVGRVATASAPLAEPGMPPATTLWWDGIVIAANISDEEAEAAFRVAMEGLDEEMVRANNSDAIWLVPGYRPDEMAQGAIATATATPPPPSYPSTSQMGLMHTALGSELPAFFTGDATAEEALAAVEEAYSSAAREAGLLD
;
A
#
# COMPACT_ATOMS: atom_id res chain seq x y z
N MET A 1 -23.41 -14.37 -65.48
CA MET A 1 -22.40 -13.39 -65.95
C MET A 1 -22.01 -12.53 -64.76
N THR A 2 -20.77 -12.72 -64.34
CA THR A 2 -20.03 -12.07 -63.26
C THR A 2 -19.90 -10.57 -63.51
N PHE A 3 -20.14 -9.73 -62.52
CA PHE A 3 -19.41 -8.46 -62.36
C PHE A 3 -19.34 -8.08 -60.87
N GLN A 4 -18.17 -8.30 -60.29
CA GLN A 4 -17.72 -7.68 -59.05
C GLN A 4 -17.72 -6.16 -59.20
N LYS A 5 -18.14 -5.44 -58.16
CA LYS A 5 -17.71 -4.05 -57.93
C LYS A 5 -17.13 -3.95 -56.52
N LEU A 6 -15.89 -3.51 -56.49
CA LEU A 6 -15.04 -3.36 -55.33
C LEU A 6 -15.67 -2.43 -54.28
N ALA A 7 -15.56 -2.84 -53.03
CA ALA A 7 -15.63 -1.96 -51.89
C ALA A 7 -14.41 -1.02 -51.88
N LEU A 8 -14.64 0.28 -51.81
CA LEU A 8 -13.64 1.27 -51.45
C LEU A 8 -14.04 1.80 -50.07
N ALA A 9 -13.54 1.17 -49.01
CA ALA A 9 -13.64 1.70 -47.67
C ALA A 9 -12.62 2.85 -47.56
N GLY A 10 -13.11 4.09 -47.65
CA GLY A 10 -12.31 5.26 -47.33
C GLY A 10 -12.08 5.29 -45.83
N ALA A 11 -10.83 5.16 -45.41
CA ALA A 11 -10.41 5.48 -44.05
C ALA A 11 -10.57 6.99 -43.85
N VAL A 12 -11.65 7.39 -43.18
CA VAL A 12 -11.75 8.72 -42.61
C VAL A 12 -10.89 8.69 -41.35
N ALA A 13 -9.66 9.18 -41.46
CA ALA A 13 -8.86 9.53 -40.30
C ALA A 13 -9.56 10.69 -39.58
N LEU A 14 -10.31 10.38 -38.54
CA LEU A 14 -10.73 11.36 -37.55
C LEU A 14 -9.46 11.74 -36.79
N MET A 15 -8.78 12.79 -37.23
CA MET A 15 -7.86 13.53 -36.37
C MET A 15 -8.72 14.19 -35.29
N GLY A 16 -8.97 13.46 -34.21
CA GLY A 16 -9.40 14.05 -32.95
C GLY A 16 -8.20 14.81 -32.39
N SER A 17 -8.20 16.13 -32.54
CA SER A 17 -7.35 16.99 -31.72
C SER A 17 -7.95 17.03 -30.31
N THR A 18 -7.70 16.00 -29.52
CA THR A 18 -7.64 16.19 -28.07
C THR A 18 -6.36 16.96 -27.84
N ALA A 19 -6.46 18.20 -27.37
CA ALA A 19 -5.32 18.86 -26.78
C ALA A 19 -5.00 18.11 -25.47
N ALA A 20 -4.32 16.96 -25.59
CA ALA A 20 -3.48 16.47 -24.52
C ALA A 20 -2.36 17.52 -24.39
N HIS A 21 -2.28 18.17 -23.24
CA HIS A 21 -1.12 19.02 -23.00
C HIS A 21 0.09 18.10 -22.98
N ALA A 22 1.03 18.33 -23.89
CA ALA A 22 2.28 17.60 -23.90
C ALA A 22 3.04 17.90 -22.61
N CYS A 23 3.67 16.88 -22.02
CA CYS A 23 4.51 17.01 -20.83
C CYS A 23 5.42 18.25 -20.94
N ALA A 24 5.61 18.95 -19.81
CA ALA A 24 6.42 20.17 -19.77
C ALA A 24 7.89 19.94 -20.19
N PHE A 25 8.30 18.68 -20.27
CA PHE A 25 9.61 18.20 -20.69
C PHE A 25 9.48 17.14 -21.80
N GLU A 26 10.09 17.39 -22.96
CA GLU A 26 10.27 16.35 -23.98
C GLU A 26 11.47 15.48 -23.59
N ASN A 27 11.21 14.24 -23.20
CA ASN A 27 12.24 13.31 -22.75
C ASN A 27 12.86 12.55 -23.93
N GLU A 28 14.16 12.74 -24.17
CA GLU A 28 14.91 12.02 -25.21
C GLU A 28 15.67 10.79 -24.67
N VAL A 29 15.70 10.59 -23.36
CA VAL A 29 16.44 9.51 -22.68
C VAL A 29 15.50 8.36 -22.37
N GLU A 30 15.93 7.11 -22.60
CA GLU A 30 15.14 5.93 -22.19
C GLU A 30 15.13 5.82 -20.66
N ILE A 31 13.96 5.98 -20.04
CA ILE A 31 13.76 5.91 -18.60
C ILE A 31 12.83 4.74 -18.27
N LYS A 32 13.27 3.88 -17.35
CA LYS A 32 12.46 2.77 -16.83
C LYS A 32 12.13 2.94 -15.36
N MET A 33 10.93 2.53 -15.00
CA MET A 33 10.43 2.52 -13.62
C MET A 33 10.01 1.13 -13.16
N LEU A 34 10.30 0.81 -11.90
CA LEU A 34 9.76 -0.38 -11.22
C LEU A 34 9.09 0.04 -9.90
N SER A 35 7.82 -0.31 -9.72
CA SER A 35 7.06 -0.03 -8.50
C SER A 35 5.99 -1.09 -8.20
N ALA A 36 5.30 -0.91 -7.07
CA ALA A 36 4.11 -1.69 -6.75
C ALA A 36 3.00 -1.48 -7.79
N GLY A 37 2.15 -2.51 -7.99
CA GLY A 37 0.97 -2.42 -8.85
C GLY A 37 -0.30 -2.02 -8.11
N PHE A 38 -0.65 -0.73 -8.12
CA PHE A 38 -1.98 -0.25 -7.69
C PHE A 38 -2.32 1.07 -8.37
N GLU A 39 -3.59 1.51 -8.28
CA GLU A 39 -4.11 2.63 -9.08
C GLU A 39 -3.30 3.92 -8.95
N ALA A 40 -2.84 4.30 -7.76
CA ALA A 40 -2.02 5.50 -7.61
C ALA A 40 -0.70 5.44 -8.42
N TRP A 41 -0.01 4.30 -8.42
CA TRP A 41 1.20 4.13 -9.25
C TRP A 41 0.88 4.09 -10.74
N LYS A 42 -0.30 3.57 -11.11
CA LYS A 42 -0.79 3.64 -12.49
C LYS A 42 -1.03 5.08 -12.92
N ALA A 43 -1.77 5.87 -12.13
CA ALA A 43 -1.99 7.29 -12.39
C ALA A 43 -0.67 8.08 -12.54
N VAL A 44 0.25 7.89 -11.60
CA VAL A 44 1.57 8.54 -11.60
C VAL A 44 2.38 8.13 -12.84
N SER A 45 2.43 6.84 -13.17
CA SER A 45 3.23 6.36 -14.32
C SER A 45 2.61 6.70 -15.68
N GLU A 46 1.27 6.78 -15.78
CA GLU A 46 0.58 7.25 -16.98
C GLU A 46 0.90 8.73 -17.25
N ALA A 47 0.91 9.58 -16.21
CA ALA A 47 1.34 10.97 -16.33
C ALA A 47 2.84 11.08 -16.70
N MET A 48 3.72 10.26 -16.12
CA MET A 48 5.13 10.19 -16.53
C MET A 48 5.30 9.81 -18.01
N ALA A 49 4.43 8.95 -18.54
CA ALA A 49 4.51 8.48 -19.92
C ALA A 49 4.21 9.59 -20.95
N GLU A 50 3.55 10.68 -20.55
CA GLU A 50 3.28 11.84 -21.42
C GLU A 50 4.56 12.54 -21.89
N CYS A 51 5.68 12.36 -21.18
CA CYS A 51 7.00 12.90 -21.55
C CYS A 51 7.69 12.13 -22.68
N GLY A 52 7.20 10.93 -23.03
CA GLY A 52 7.83 10.05 -24.02
C GLY A 52 9.09 9.34 -23.49
N ASN A 53 9.55 8.32 -24.23
CA ASN A 53 10.72 7.49 -23.88
C ASN A 53 10.73 6.96 -22.43
N PHE A 54 9.54 6.68 -21.89
CA PHE A 54 9.33 6.17 -20.54
C PHE A 54 8.55 4.85 -20.57
N GLU A 55 8.96 3.90 -19.73
CA GLU A 55 8.27 2.63 -19.52
C GLU A 55 8.20 2.29 -18.02
N ALA A 56 7.03 1.90 -17.54
CA ALA A 56 6.82 1.47 -16.16
C ALA A 56 6.48 -0.03 -16.07
N GLU A 57 7.14 -0.72 -15.16
CA GLU A 57 6.76 -2.05 -14.69
C GLU A 57 6.09 -1.92 -13.33
N LEU A 58 4.78 -2.19 -13.31
CA LEU A 58 3.96 -2.24 -12.09
C LEU A 58 3.79 -3.71 -11.69
N ASP A 59 4.41 -4.12 -10.59
CA ASP A 59 4.45 -5.53 -10.18
C ASP A 59 4.17 -5.69 -8.67
N GLN A 60 3.44 -6.74 -8.28
CA GLN A 60 3.24 -7.07 -6.86
C GLN A 60 4.53 -7.60 -6.21
N GLU A 61 5.38 -8.26 -7.00
CA GLU A 61 6.67 -8.83 -6.58
C GLU A 61 7.83 -7.83 -6.71
N PHE A 62 7.54 -6.54 -6.94
CA PHE A 62 8.57 -5.51 -7.11
C PHE A 62 9.58 -5.50 -5.95
N ARG A 63 9.14 -5.79 -4.72
CA ARG A 63 9.98 -5.82 -3.51
C ARG A 63 11.11 -6.84 -3.62
N GLN A 64 10.88 -7.96 -4.30
CA GLN A 64 11.88 -9.01 -4.51
C GLN A 64 12.87 -8.64 -5.63
N LYS A 65 12.40 -7.89 -6.63
CA LYS A 65 13.16 -7.52 -7.84
C LYS A 65 14.00 -6.26 -7.67
N GLN A 66 13.46 -5.25 -6.99
CA GLN A 66 13.97 -3.89 -6.95
C GLN A 66 15.41 -3.78 -6.40
N PRO A 67 15.80 -4.47 -5.30
CA PRO A 67 17.18 -4.38 -4.80
C PRO A 67 18.23 -4.84 -5.83
N ALA A 68 18.01 -5.99 -6.47
CA ALA A 68 18.93 -6.52 -7.47
C ALA A 68 18.97 -5.65 -8.74
N ALA A 69 17.81 -5.12 -9.15
CA ALA A 69 17.69 -4.23 -10.29
C ALA A 69 18.44 -2.89 -10.09
N PHE A 70 18.38 -2.33 -8.87
CA PHE A 70 19.08 -1.10 -8.50
C PHE A 70 20.59 -1.31 -8.29
N ALA A 71 20.99 -2.50 -7.82
CA ALA A 71 22.40 -2.87 -7.65
C ALA A 71 23.15 -3.12 -8.98
N ALA A 72 22.43 -3.35 -10.08
CA ALA A 72 23.05 -3.50 -11.40
C ALA A 72 23.85 -2.24 -11.82
N ASN A 73 24.81 -2.42 -12.73
CA ASN A 73 25.67 -1.33 -13.22
C ASN A 73 25.83 -1.37 -14.76
N PRO A 74 25.18 -0.47 -15.52
CA PRO A 74 24.22 0.52 -15.02
C PRO A 74 22.97 -0.13 -14.42
N SER A 75 22.23 0.62 -13.60
CA SER A 75 20.98 0.12 -13.03
C SER A 75 19.97 -0.28 -14.12
N LEU A 76 19.16 -1.30 -13.87
CA LEU A 76 18.15 -1.75 -14.83
C LEU A 76 16.94 -0.80 -14.93
N TYR A 77 16.71 0.02 -13.90
CA TYR A 77 15.64 1.03 -13.84
C TYR A 77 16.20 2.33 -13.25
N GLN A 78 15.83 3.46 -13.84
CA GLN A 78 16.27 4.77 -13.39
C GLN A 78 15.39 5.29 -12.24
N ILE A 79 14.09 4.94 -12.23
CA ILE A 79 13.11 5.35 -11.22
C ILE A 79 12.62 4.13 -10.44
N GLY A 80 12.50 4.26 -9.12
CA GLY A 80 11.92 3.24 -8.26
C GLY A 80 10.73 3.81 -7.50
N GLY A 81 9.59 3.13 -7.54
CA GLY A 81 8.54 3.36 -6.56
C GLY A 81 8.85 2.59 -5.28
N VAL A 82 8.89 3.28 -4.15
CA VAL A 82 9.21 2.73 -2.84
C VAL A 82 8.16 3.12 -1.81
N SER A 83 8.19 2.44 -0.68
CA SER A 83 7.56 2.87 0.57
C SER A 83 8.59 2.91 1.69
N ASN A 84 8.19 3.37 2.89
CA ASN A 84 9.02 3.19 4.09
C ASN A 84 9.45 1.72 4.33
N GLY A 85 8.66 0.74 3.89
CA GLY A 85 9.02 -0.67 4.00
C GLY A 85 9.99 -1.20 2.94
N THR A 86 10.26 -0.46 1.86
CA THR A 86 11.11 -0.95 0.74
C THR A 86 12.29 -0.05 0.41
N VAL A 87 12.35 1.15 0.98
CA VAL A 87 13.48 2.07 0.74
C VAL A 87 14.76 1.63 1.46
N THR A 88 14.65 0.96 2.62
CA THR A 88 15.79 0.61 3.47
C THR A 88 16.85 -0.26 2.78
N PRO A 89 16.51 -1.36 2.07
CA PRO A 89 17.51 -2.15 1.34
C PRO A 89 18.31 -1.31 0.33
N LEU A 90 17.64 -0.39 -0.39
CA LEU A 90 18.30 0.45 -1.40
C LEU A 90 19.27 1.46 -0.77
N LEU A 91 18.90 2.01 0.39
CA LEU A 91 19.74 2.91 1.18
C LEU A 91 20.99 2.20 1.70
N ASN A 92 20.82 1.02 2.30
CA ASN A 92 21.92 0.25 2.87
C ASN A 92 22.96 -0.14 1.82
N GLU A 93 22.52 -0.50 0.62
CA GLU A 93 23.39 -0.84 -0.51
C GLU A 93 23.94 0.40 -1.24
N GLY A 94 23.50 1.60 -0.87
CA GLY A 94 23.92 2.84 -1.53
C GLY A 94 23.52 2.94 -3.00
N THR A 95 22.41 2.28 -3.37
CA THR A 95 21.98 2.14 -4.77
C THR A 95 21.01 3.23 -5.24
N ILE A 96 20.63 4.15 -4.33
CA ILE A 96 19.83 5.33 -4.64
C ILE A 96 20.60 6.61 -4.32
N ARG A 97 20.38 7.65 -5.12
CA ARG A 97 21.12 8.91 -4.98
C ARG A 97 20.38 9.94 -4.13
N PRO A 98 21.10 10.85 -3.44
CA PRO A 98 20.51 12.08 -2.92
C PRO A 98 19.88 12.91 -4.04
N LEU A 99 18.75 13.53 -3.76
CA LEU A 99 17.95 14.28 -4.73
C LEU A 99 18.11 15.80 -4.58
N ASP A 100 18.86 16.29 -3.59
CA ASP A 100 18.93 17.71 -3.24
C ASP A 100 19.32 18.62 -4.44
N ASP A 101 20.35 18.23 -5.22
CA ASP A 101 20.78 18.98 -6.41
C ASP A 101 19.74 18.97 -7.53
N LEU A 102 18.97 17.88 -7.65
CA LEU A 102 17.89 17.74 -8.64
C LEU A 102 16.66 18.55 -8.23
N ILE A 103 16.34 18.56 -6.93
CA ILE A 103 15.26 19.36 -6.34
C ILE A 103 15.55 20.85 -6.51
N GLU A 104 16.79 21.31 -6.26
CA GLU A 104 17.16 22.72 -6.45
C GLU A 104 16.89 23.18 -7.89
N LYS A 105 17.18 22.32 -8.88
CA LYS A 105 17.02 22.63 -10.30
C LYS A 105 15.59 22.46 -10.82
N TYR A 106 14.87 21.43 -10.38
CA TYR A 106 13.63 20.97 -11.03
C TYR A 106 12.45 20.71 -10.07
N GLY A 107 12.67 20.78 -8.75
CA GLY A 107 11.68 20.39 -7.74
C GLY A 107 10.86 21.55 -7.17
N GLN A 108 10.67 22.66 -7.90
CA GLN A 108 10.07 23.89 -7.34
C GLN A 108 8.60 23.73 -6.91
N ASN A 109 7.92 22.69 -7.39
CA ASN A 109 6.53 22.37 -7.02
C ASN A 109 6.42 21.44 -5.81
N LEU A 110 7.54 20.89 -5.32
CA LEU A 110 7.55 19.99 -4.17
C LEU A 110 7.35 20.76 -2.86
N THR A 111 6.61 20.15 -1.95
CA THR A 111 6.37 20.68 -0.60
C THR A 111 7.21 19.96 0.45
N PRO A 112 7.52 20.58 1.61
CA PRO A 112 8.37 19.96 2.63
C PRO A 112 7.92 18.58 3.13
N ASN A 113 6.61 18.33 3.18
CA ASN A 113 6.02 17.05 3.60
C ASN A 113 6.23 15.92 2.57
N GLN A 114 6.70 16.21 1.36
CA GLN A 114 7.08 15.21 0.37
C GLN A 114 8.55 14.81 0.48
N LEU A 115 9.40 15.59 1.16
CA LEU A 115 10.84 15.37 1.17
C LEU A 115 11.23 14.37 2.27
N ILE A 116 11.57 13.15 1.89
CA ILE A 116 12.02 12.12 2.84
C ILE A 116 13.51 12.32 3.12
N GLN A 117 13.80 12.88 4.29
CA GLN A 117 15.17 13.19 4.73
C GLN A 117 15.79 12.05 5.52
N ILE A 118 17.00 11.65 5.11
CA ILE A 118 17.82 10.63 5.76
C ILE A 118 19.25 11.17 5.84
N ASP A 119 19.82 11.19 7.05
CA ASP A 119 21.14 11.76 7.33
C ASP A 119 21.37 13.17 6.75
N GLY A 120 20.31 13.99 6.77
CA GLY A 120 20.33 15.38 6.30
C GLY A 120 20.28 15.54 4.77
N LYS A 121 20.00 14.47 4.02
CA LYS A 121 19.84 14.48 2.56
C LYS A 121 18.45 14.02 2.17
N THR A 122 17.90 14.56 1.09
CA THR A 122 16.62 14.08 0.55
C THR A 122 16.86 12.83 -0.27
N MET A 123 16.37 11.68 0.18
CA MET A 123 16.62 10.38 -0.49
C MET A 123 15.42 9.86 -1.30
N ALA A 124 14.22 10.37 -1.03
CA ALA A 124 13.01 10.04 -1.76
C ALA A 124 12.03 11.23 -1.79
N ILE A 125 11.15 11.24 -2.80
CA ILE A 125 10.01 12.17 -2.86
C ILE A 125 8.72 11.37 -2.63
N ALA A 126 8.07 11.58 -1.50
CA ALA A 126 6.78 10.97 -1.18
C ALA A 126 5.66 11.58 -2.04
N MET A 127 4.82 10.71 -2.58
CA MET A 127 3.67 11.08 -3.42
C MET A 127 2.34 10.97 -2.66
N MET A 128 2.24 10.06 -1.70
CA MET A 128 1.02 9.78 -0.96
C MET A 128 1.30 9.26 0.44
N VAL A 129 0.29 9.33 1.30
CA VAL A 129 0.21 8.56 2.54
C VAL A 129 -0.80 7.44 2.41
N ASN A 130 -0.59 6.36 3.15
CA ASN A 130 -1.50 5.24 3.20
C ASN A 130 -1.64 4.71 4.62
N THR A 131 -2.81 4.19 4.92
CA THR A 131 -3.12 3.51 6.17
C THR A 131 -4.35 2.64 5.95
N GLN A 132 -4.50 1.57 6.72
CA GLN A 132 -5.75 0.83 6.71
C GLN A 132 -6.79 1.58 7.55
N HIS A 133 -8.03 1.49 7.13
CA HIS A 133 -9.16 2.07 7.83
C HIS A 133 -10.42 1.23 7.57
N LEU A 134 -11.46 1.42 8.37
CA LEU A 134 -12.67 0.62 8.24
C LEU A 134 -13.49 1.10 7.04
N MET A 135 -13.73 0.19 6.10
CA MET A 135 -14.74 0.32 5.05
C MET A 135 -15.92 -0.57 5.41
N TYR A 136 -17.14 -0.06 5.26
CA TYR A 136 -18.35 -0.82 5.57
C TYR A 136 -19.51 -0.48 4.62
N ARG A 137 -20.39 -1.45 4.42
CA ARG A 137 -21.62 -1.32 3.63
C ARG A 137 -22.66 -0.52 4.41
N SER A 138 -22.76 0.78 4.12
CA SER A 138 -23.67 1.69 4.83
C SER A 138 -25.13 1.27 4.69
N ASP A 139 -25.51 0.71 3.55
CA ASP A 139 -26.86 0.19 3.31
C ASP A 139 -27.21 -1.01 4.20
N ILE A 140 -26.26 -1.94 4.41
CA ILE A 140 -26.44 -3.07 5.35
C ILE A 140 -26.55 -2.55 6.79
N PHE A 141 -25.72 -1.58 7.17
CA PHE A 141 -25.74 -1.00 8.51
C PHE A 141 -27.06 -0.28 8.79
N GLU A 142 -27.55 0.51 7.84
CA GLU A 142 -28.83 1.21 7.95
C GLU A 142 -30.02 0.25 8.01
N GLU A 143 -30.03 -0.81 7.19
CA GLU A 143 -31.09 -1.82 7.18
C GLU A 143 -31.19 -2.55 8.52
N LEU A 144 -30.05 -2.90 9.11
CA LEU A 144 -29.97 -3.66 10.37
C LEU A 144 -29.96 -2.77 11.62
N GLY A 145 -29.85 -1.45 11.46
CA GLY A 145 -29.75 -0.50 12.57
C GLY A 145 -28.47 -0.67 13.39
N LEU A 146 -27.35 -0.97 12.71
CA LEU A 146 -26.04 -1.21 13.31
C LEU A 146 -25.29 0.11 13.50
N GLU A 147 -24.60 0.23 14.63
CA GLU A 147 -23.66 1.31 14.88
C GLU A 147 -22.29 0.97 14.26
N VAL A 148 -21.54 2.01 13.87
CA VAL A 148 -20.20 1.83 13.28
C VAL A 148 -19.22 1.39 14.39
N PRO A 149 -18.55 0.22 14.26
CA PRO A 149 -17.68 -0.27 15.31
C PRO A 149 -16.40 0.57 15.39
N THR A 150 -15.99 0.86 16.62
CA THR A 150 -14.78 1.63 16.96
C THR A 150 -13.67 0.75 17.52
N THR A 151 -13.99 -0.47 17.95
CA THR A 151 -13.03 -1.47 18.45
C THR A 151 -13.17 -2.80 17.72
N TYR A 152 -12.14 -3.63 17.71
CA TYR A 152 -12.21 -4.95 17.10
C TYR A 152 -13.20 -5.91 17.80
N GLU A 153 -13.47 -5.72 19.10
CA GLU A 153 -14.55 -6.45 19.78
C GLU A 153 -15.93 -6.05 19.21
N GLU A 154 -16.17 -4.76 19.00
CA GLU A 154 -17.39 -4.29 18.34
C GLU A 154 -17.47 -4.76 16.88
N VAL A 155 -16.33 -4.89 16.17
CA VAL A 155 -16.32 -5.49 14.82
C VAL A 155 -16.83 -6.94 14.86
N LEU A 156 -16.44 -7.74 15.86
CA LEU A 156 -16.94 -9.11 16.00
C LEU A 156 -18.44 -9.14 16.31
N GLU A 157 -18.93 -8.24 17.18
CA GLU A 157 -20.36 -8.12 17.49
C GLU A 157 -21.19 -7.75 16.25
N VAL A 158 -20.71 -6.78 15.46
CA VAL A 158 -21.35 -6.35 14.21
C VAL A 158 -21.30 -7.47 13.17
N ALA A 159 -20.16 -8.16 13.03
CA ALA A 159 -20.01 -9.27 12.11
C ALA A 159 -20.98 -10.43 12.43
N ALA A 160 -21.14 -10.77 13.72
CA ALA A 160 -22.10 -11.77 14.16
C ALA A 160 -23.55 -11.38 13.85
N ALA A 161 -23.93 -10.12 14.06
CA ALA A 161 -25.26 -9.63 13.74
C ALA A 161 -25.56 -9.68 12.24
N ILE A 162 -24.57 -9.35 11.39
CA ILE A 162 -24.67 -9.44 9.93
C ILE A 162 -24.78 -10.90 9.48
N GLU A 163 -24.02 -11.81 10.09
CA GLU A 163 -24.11 -13.25 9.82
C GLU A 163 -25.49 -13.80 10.17
N GLU A 164 -26.02 -13.48 11.35
CA GLU A 164 -27.35 -13.92 11.80
C GLU A 164 -28.46 -13.43 10.86
N ALA A 165 -28.31 -12.21 10.33
CA ALA A 165 -29.25 -11.65 9.37
C ALA A 165 -29.17 -12.33 7.98
N GLY A 166 -28.04 -12.93 7.62
CA GLY A 166 -27.84 -13.66 6.37
C GLY A 166 -27.94 -12.77 5.11
N VAL A 167 -27.59 -11.49 5.23
CA VAL A 167 -27.71 -10.48 4.16
C VAL A 167 -26.50 -10.41 3.23
N VAL A 168 -25.41 -11.08 3.58
CA VAL A 168 -24.14 -11.13 2.84
C VAL A 168 -23.49 -12.49 3.02
N GLU A 169 -22.63 -12.91 2.09
CA GLU A 169 -21.97 -14.22 2.15
C GLU A 169 -20.97 -14.31 3.31
N TYR A 170 -20.11 -13.29 3.47
CA TYR A 170 -19.15 -13.19 4.57
C TYR A 170 -19.27 -11.82 5.22
N PRO A 171 -19.52 -11.69 6.53
CA PRO A 171 -19.61 -10.38 7.15
C PRO A 171 -18.32 -9.54 7.03
N LEU A 172 -17.15 -10.19 7.03
CA LEU A 172 -15.84 -9.55 7.11
C LEU A 172 -14.90 -10.01 5.98
N GLY A 173 -14.12 -9.06 5.43
CA GLY A 173 -12.91 -9.34 4.68
C GLY A 173 -11.66 -8.79 5.39
N ALA A 174 -10.53 -9.48 5.24
CA ALA A 174 -9.23 -9.03 5.75
C ALA A 174 -8.07 -9.56 4.88
N THR A 175 -6.91 -8.91 4.98
CA THR A 175 -5.74 -9.22 4.16
C THR A 175 -4.87 -10.30 4.80
N MET A 176 -5.37 -11.53 4.75
CA MET A 176 -4.79 -12.68 5.45
C MET A 176 -3.89 -13.57 4.58
N ALA A 177 -3.60 -13.16 3.33
CA ALA A 177 -2.70 -13.90 2.45
C ALA A 177 -1.32 -14.15 3.11
N SER A 178 -0.89 -15.41 3.10
CA SER A 178 0.39 -15.83 3.68
C SER A 178 1.56 -15.01 3.14
N GLY A 179 2.55 -14.73 3.98
CA GLY A 179 3.63 -13.80 3.66
C GLY A 179 3.31 -12.37 4.11
N TRP A 180 3.52 -11.40 3.22
CA TRP A 180 3.53 -9.97 3.57
C TRP A 180 2.19 -9.46 4.12
N ASN A 181 1.06 -9.88 3.55
CA ASN A 181 -0.25 -9.38 4.00
C ASN A 181 -0.55 -9.82 5.44
N LEU A 182 -0.41 -11.13 5.72
CA LEU A 182 -0.61 -11.67 7.05
C LEU A 182 0.31 -11.04 8.10
N ALA A 183 1.60 -10.88 7.76
CA ALA A 183 2.55 -10.21 8.63
C ALA A 183 2.17 -8.75 8.91
N GLN A 184 1.65 -8.06 7.90
CA GLN A 184 1.24 -6.67 8.04
C GLN A 184 -0.01 -6.52 8.92
N ASP A 185 -1.02 -7.38 8.76
CA ASP A 185 -2.20 -7.37 9.62
C ASP A 185 -1.84 -7.76 11.06
N PHE A 186 -0.89 -8.68 11.25
CA PHE A 186 -0.30 -8.92 12.57
C PHE A 186 0.40 -7.68 13.14
N ASN A 187 1.26 -7.01 12.36
CA ASN A 187 1.96 -5.79 12.81
C ASN A 187 0.97 -4.73 13.29
N ASN A 188 -0.10 -4.50 12.52
CA ASN A 188 -1.15 -3.55 12.81
C ASN A 188 -1.85 -3.87 14.15
N MET A 189 -2.21 -5.13 14.36
CA MET A 189 -2.85 -5.57 15.60
C MET A 189 -1.88 -5.54 16.80
N PHE A 190 -0.64 -5.98 16.59
CA PHE A 190 0.42 -6.04 17.61
C PHE A 190 0.74 -4.65 18.18
N VAL A 191 0.94 -3.64 17.32
CA VAL A 191 1.15 -2.27 17.80
C VAL A 191 -0.13 -1.67 18.41
N GLY A 192 -1.31 -2.09 17.93
CA GLY A 192 -2.60 -1.73 18.54
C GLY A 192 -2.72 -2.22 19.99
N TYR A 193 -2.18 -3.39 20.31
CA TYR A 193 -2.07 -3.90 21.68
C TYR A 193 -0.84 -3.35 22.45
N GLY A 194 -0.11 -2.39 21.88
CA GLY A 194 1.04 -1.76 22.54
C GLY A 194 2.31 -2.60 22.49
N GLY A 195 2.38 -3.59 21.61
CA GLY A 195 3.54 -4.43 21.41
C GLY A 195 4.78 -3.66 20.93
N THR A 196 5.94 -4.11 21.37
CA THR A 196 7.25 -3.61 20.92
C THR A 196 8.02 -4.74 20.25
N PHE A 197 8.46 -4.54 19.01
CA PHE A 197 9.08 -5.59 18.19
C PHE A 197 10.40 -6.12 18.75
N TYR A 198 11.14 -5.27 19.48
CA TYR A 198 12.46 -5.58 19.98
C TYR A 198 12.62 -5.16 21.44
N ASN A 199 13.41 -5.92 22.17
CA ASN A 199 13.93 -5.55 23.48
C ASN A 199 15.02 -4.48 23.37
N ALA A 200 15.42 -3.91 24.52
CA ALA A 200 16.48 -2.89 24.58
C ALA A 200 17.85 -3.40 24.08
N ASP A 201 18.07 -4.71 24.07
CA ASP A 201 19.27 -5.37 23.55
C ASP A 201 19.14 -5.81 22.08
N SER A 202 18.09 -5.35 21.37
CA SER A 202 17.77 -5.67 19.98
C SER A 202 17.30 -7.10 19.70
N THR A 203 17.17 -7.95 20.72
CA THR A 203 16.52 -9.27 20.58
C THR A 203 15.03 -9.10 20.24
N PRO A 204 14.40 -10.04 19.51
CA PRO A 204 12.97 -9.96 19.20
C PRO A 204 12.12 -10.02 20.48
N ASN A 205 10.91 -9.45 20.40
CA ASN A 205 9.95 -9.40 21.51
C ASN A 205 8.49 -9.50 21.00
N VAL A 206 8.27 -10.30 19.96
CA VAL A 206 6.93 -10.54 19.42
C VAL A 206 6.23 -11.68 20.14
N ASP A 207 6.97 -12.63 20.71
CA ASP A 207 6.45 -13.64 21.65
C ASP A 207 6.19 -12.99 23.01
N SER A 208 5.04 -12.34 23.10
CA SER A 208 4.64 -11.52 24.25
C SER A 208 3.11 -11.52 24.40
N GLU A 209 2.61 -10.99 25.51
CA GLU A 209 1.16 -10.85 25.74
C GLU A 209 0.47 -10.11 24.57
N ALA A 210 1.09 -9.06 24.04
CA ALA A 210 0.56 -8.33 22.88
C ALA A 210 0.54 -9.18 21.61
N GLY A 211 1.56 -10.02 21.39
CA GLY A 211 1.61 -10.95 20.25
C GLY A 211 0.53 -12.01 20.33
N MET A 212 0.31 -12.58 21.52
CA MET A 212 -0.74 -13.56 21.77
C MET A 212 -2.13 -12.95 21.56
N LYS A 213 -2.40 -11.76 22.10
CA LYS A 213 -3.66 -11.03 21.88
C LYS A 213 -3.88 -10.72 20.40
N ALA A 214 -2.83 -10.33 19.68
CA ALA A 214 -2.90 -10.06 18.25
C ALA A 214 -3.34 -11.31 17.46
N LEU A 215 -2.67 -12.45 17.68
CA LEU A 215 -3.04 -13.70 17.02
C LEU A 215 -4.45 -14.18 17.41
N GLU A 216 -4.82 -14.11 18.69
CA GLU A 216 -6.14 -14.51 19.15
C GLU A 216 -7.26 -13.67 18.51
N MET A 217 -7.11 -12.34 18.49
CA MET A 217 -8.06 -11.45 17.83
C MET A 217 -8.14 -11.75 16.33
N MET A 218 -7.01 -11.87 15.64
CA MET A 218 -6.99 -12.22 14.22
C MET A 218 -7.68 -13.56 13.97
N LYS A 219 -7.48 -14.57 14.82
CA LYS A 219 -8.13 -15.88 14.67
C LYS A 219 -9.64 -15.79 14.84
N ARG A 220 -10.13 -15.02 15.83
CA ARG A 220 -11.57 -14.80 16.04
C ARG A 220 -12.22 -14.12 14.84
N LEU A 221 -11.53 -13.15 14.23
CA LEU A 221 -12.04 -12.49 13.02
C LEU A 221 -12.23 -13.48 11.85
N THR A 222 -11.41 -14.54 11.76
CA THR A 222 -11.53 -15.54 10.67
C THR A 222 -12.85 -16.31 10.68
N GLU A 223 -13.59 -16.33 11.79
CA GLU A 223 -14.91 -16.97 11.87
C GLU A 223 -15.94 -16.31 10.94
N TYR A 224 -15.75 -15.03 10.61
CA TYR A 224 -16.68 -14.23 9.79
C TYR A 224 -16.14 -13.93 8.39
N MET A 225 -15.05 -14.60 7.99
CA MET A 225 -14.39 -14.41 6.69
C MET A 225 -14.71 -15.55 5.73
N ASP A 226 -14.34 -15.33 4.47
CA ASP A 226 -14.15 -16.40 3.51
C ASP A 226 -13.21 -17.48 4.09
N PRO A 227 -13.58 -18.77 4.13
CA PRO A 227 -12.73 -19.84 4.64
C PRO A 227 -11.38 -19.98 3.94
N GLU A 228 -11.25 -19.46 2.70
CA GLU A 228 -9.98 -19.38 1.97
C GLU A 228 -9.16 -18.12 2.31
N TYR A 229 -9.35 -17.53 3.51
CA TYR A 229 -8.71 -16.28 3.92
C TYR A 229 -7.17 -16.27 3.78
N LEU A 230 -6.47 -17.42 3.84
CA LEU A 230 -5.01 -17.48 3.68
C LEU A 230 -4.48 -17.19 2.27
N VAL A 231 -5.37 -16.98 1.29
CA VAL A 231 -5.03 -16.44 -0.04
C VAL A 231 -5.58 -15.03 -0.27
N SER A 232 -6.24 -14.44 0.74
CA SER A 232 -6.90 -13.14 0.67
C SER A 232 -5.87 -12.00 0.72
N ASP A 233 -5.40 -11.55 -0.43
CA ASP A 233 -4.61 -10.32 -0.53
C ASP A 233 -5.50 -9.06 -0.62
N SER A 234 -4.89 -7.88 -0.66
CA SER A 234 -5.64 -6.62 -0.74
C SER A 234 -6.54 -6.50 -1.98
N THR A 235 -6.14 -7.11 -3.10
CA THR A 235 -6.91 -7.10 -4.35
C THR A 235 -8.09 -8.05 -4.24
N TYR A 236 -7.90 -9.22 -3.63
CA TYR A 236 -8.97 -10.18 -3.35
C TYR A 236 -10.06 -9.55 -2.46
N VAL A 237 -9.68 -8.92 -1.34
CA VAL A 237 -10.64 -8.24 -0.45
C VAL A 237 -11.37 -7.10 -1.16
N GLN A 238 -10.65 -6.29 -1.95
CA GLN A 238 -11.26 -5.24 -2.77
C GLN A 238 -12.35 -5.82 -3.70
N GLN A 239 -12.03 -6.90 -4.40
CA GLN A 239 -12.96 -7.58 -5.31
C GLN A 239 -14.15 -8.19 -4.57
N GLN A 240 -13.94 -8.81 -3.40
CA GLN A 240 -15.04 -9.29 -2.56
C GLN A 240 -16.00 -8.16 -2.20
N PHE A 241 -15.47 -6.99 -1.83
CA PHE A 241 -16.28 -5.82 -1.48
C PHE A 241 -17.07 -5.31 -2.70
N GLN A 242 -16.39 -5.13 -3.84
CA GLN A 242 -16.99 -4.69 -5.11
C GLN A 242 -18.11 -5.63 -5.58
N GLN A 243 -18.00 -6.92 -5.29
CA GLN A 243 -18.94 -7.98 -5.71
C GLN A 243 -20.00 -8.32 -4.66
N GLU A 244 -20.20 -7.45 -3.66
CA GLU A 244 -21.20 -7.62 -2.59
C GLU A 244 -21.00 -8.87 -1.72
N LYS A 245 -19.79 -9.45 -1.69
CA LYS A 245 -19.50 -10.66 -0.90
C LYS A 245 -19.16 -10.38 0.55
N ILE A 246 -18.74 -9.15 0.86
CA ILE A 246 -18.42 -8.71 2.22
C ILE A 246 -19.14 -7.44 2.61
N ALA A 247 -19.39 -7.29 3.91
CA ALA A 247 -20.02 -6.09 4.48
C ALA A 247 -19.03 -5.13 5.13
N MET A 248 -17.91 -5.63 5.67
CA MET A 248 -16.87 -4.82 6.31
C MET A 248 -15.48 -5.29 5.94
N ALA A 249 -14.52 -4.36 5.92
CA ALA A 249 -13.09 -4.68 5.88
C ALA A 249 -12.26 -3.52 6.45
N ASN A 250 -11.22 -3.83 7.23
CA ASN A 250 -10.16 -2.86 7.52
C ASN A 250 -9.13 -2.92 6.39
N LEU A 251 -9.18 -1.97 5.46
CA LEU A 251 -8.47 -2.05 4.19
C LEU A 251 -7.71 -0.75 3.88
N TRP A 252 -6.67 -0.86 3.05
CA TRP A 252 -5.84 0.28 2.65
C TRP A 252 -6.65 1.41 2.01
N ALA A 253 -6.32 2.66 2.36
CA ALA A 253 -6.92 3.85 1.77
C ALA A 253 -6.87 3.87 0.24
N SER A 254 -5.78 3.36 -0.34
CA SER A 254 -5.60 3.21 -1.78
C SER A 254 -6.57 2.24 -2.47
N ARG A 255 -7.43 1.53 -1.71
CA ARG A 255 -8.47 0.63 -2.23
C ARG A 255 -9.86 1.25 -2.19
N ALA A 256 -10.02 2.39 -1.53
CA ALA A 256 -11.33 3.01 -1.28
C ALA A 256 -11.95 3.55 -2.58
N GLY A 257 -11.17 4.20 -3.43
CA GLY A 257 -11.63 4.77 -4.70
C GLY A 257 -12.28 3.73 -5.61
N ALA A 258 -11.75 2.50 -5.63
CA ALA A 258 -12.27 1.40 -6.44
C ALA A 258 -13.72 0.99 -6.09
N MET A 259 -14.21 1.34 -4.90
CA MET A 259 -15.61 1.08 -4.52
C MET A 259 -16.60 1.91 -5.33
N ASN A 260 -16.16 3.05 -5.87
CA ASN A 260 -16.99 3.99 -6.63
C ASN A 260 -16.77 3.91 -8.15
N ASP A 261 -16.06 2.89 -8.64
CA ASP A 261 -15.95 2.63 -10.07
C ASP A 261 -17.19 1.88 -10.58
N GLU A 262 -18.06 2.58 -11.32
CA GLU A 262 -19.29 2.00 -11.90
C GLU A 262 -19.05 0.85 -12.88
N ALA A 263 -17.84 0.73 -13.46
CA ALA A 263 -17.51 -0.34 -14.39
C ALA A 263 -17.23 -1.68 -13.67
N GLU A 264 -16.69 -1.61 -12.45
CA GLU A 264 -16.13 -2.77 -11.73
C GLU A 264 -16.85 -3.04 -10.40
N SER A 265 -17.55 -2.06 -9.82
CA SER A 265 -18.15 -2.14 -8.49
C SER A 265 -19.67 -2.21 -8.55
N ALA A 266 -20.26 -3.23 -7.92
CA ALA A 266 -21.69 -3.27 -7.70
C ALA A 266 -22.12 -2.32 -6.56
N VAL A 267 -21.22 -1.94 -5.65
CA VAL A 267 -21.53 -1.23 -4.39
C VAL A 267 -21.35 0.29 -4.45
N VAL A 268 -21.32 0.87 -5.64
CA VAL A 268 -21.17 2.33 -5.83
C VAL A 268 -22.18 3.10 -4.97
N GLY A 269 -21.68 4.06 -4.19
CA GLY A 269 -22.50 4.89 -3.30
C GLY A 269 -23.09 4.16 -2.08
N ARG A 270 -22.71 2.90 -1.82
CA ARG A 270 -23.19 2.07 -0.70
C ARG A 270 -22.08 1.70 0.28
N VAL A 271 -20.91 2.30 0.12
CA VAL A 271 -19.75 2.12 1.01
C VAL A 271 -19.50 3.42 1.74
N ALA A 272 -19.31 3.33 3.05
CA ALA A 272 -18.84 4.42 3.88
C ALA A 272 -17.54 4.01 4.58
N THR A 273 -16.82 5.00 5.11
CA THR A 273 -15.53 4.81 5.77
C THR A 273 -15.55 5.33 7.21
N ALA A 274 -14.74 4.72 8.07
CA ALA A 274 -14.50 5.13 9.45
C ALA A 274 -13.03 4.88 9.81
N SER A 275 -12.61 5.36 10.99
CA SER A 275 -11.25 5.09 11.49
C SER A 275 -10.99 3.59 11.54
N ALA A 276 -9.73 3.17 11.38
CA ALA A 276 -9.31 1.82 11.76
C ALA A 276 -9.77 1.55 13.21
N PRO A 277 -10.31 0.35 13.50
CA PRO A 277 -10.74 0.01 14.84
C PRO A 277 -9.55 -0.03 15.81
N LEU A 278 -9.83 0.28 17.08
CA LEU A 278 -8.86 0.13 18.16
C LEU A 278 -8.77 -1.35 18.56
N ALA A 279 -7.57 -1.83 18.86
CA ALA A 279 -7.38 -3.16 19.45
C ALA A 279 -7.89 -3.20 20.91
N GLU A 280 -7.65 -2.11 21.66
CA GLU A 280 -8.22 -1.88 23.00
C GLU A 280 -8.62 -0.40 23.17
N PRO A 281 -9.62 -0.08 24.00
CA PRO A 281 -9.99 1.30 24.29
C PRO A 281 -8.80 2.12 24.82
N GLY A 282 -8.59 3.32 24.25
CA GLY A 282 -7.52 4.24 24.66
C GLY A 282 -6.15 3.98 24.01
N MET A 283 -6.02 2.90 23.23
CA MET A 283 -4.88 2.66 22.36
C MET A 283 -5.02 3.43 21.03
N PRO A 284 -3.93 3.64 20.27
CA PRO A 284 -4.05 4.17 18.92
C PRO A 284 -4.86 3.20 18.03
N PRO A 285 -5.43 3.67 16.91
CA PRO A 285 -5.99 2.79 15.88
C PRO A 285 -5.01 1.68 15.52
N ALA A 286 -5.48 0.43 15.43
CA ALA A 286 -4.62 -0.72 15.20
C ALA A 286 -4.24 -0.80 13.71
N THR A 287 -3.32 0.08 13.34
CA THR A 287 -2.75 0.20 12.00
C THR A 287 -1.40 0.91 12.08
N THR A 288 -0.72 0.99 10.95
CA THR A 288 0.53 1.72 10.78
C THR A 288 0.39 2.76 9.68
N LEU A 289 1.17 3.85 9.78
CA LEU A 289 1.23 4.89 8.74
C LEU A 289 2.33 4.56 7.73
N TRP A 290 1.97 4.70 6.47
CA TRP A 290 2.81 4.45 5.31
C TRP A 290 2.90 5.68 4.43
N TRP A 291 4.00 5.77 3.69
CA TRP A 291 4.11 6.66 2.55
C TRP A 291 4.64 5.85 1.37
N ASP A 292 4.21 6.23 0.18
CA ASP A 292 4.76 5.75 -1.08
C ASP A 292 5.38 6.94 -1.81
N GLY A 293 6.44 6.70 -2.57
CA GLY A 293 7.21 7.76 -3.22
C GLY A 293 8.25 7.23 -4.17
N ILE A 294 8.94 8.16 -4.83
CA ILE A 294 9.94 7.86 -5.85
C ILE A 294 11.37 7.97 -5.29
N VAL A 295 12.26 7.14 -5.82
CA VAL A 295 13.72 7.25 -5.70
C VAL A 295 14.36 7.22 -7.07
N ILE A 296 15.58 7.75 -7.18
CA ILE A 296 16.40 7.72 -8.40
C ILE A 296 17.62 6.86 -8.15
N ALA A 297 17.92 5.94 -9.07
CA ALA A 297 19.08 5.07 -8.98
C ALA A 297 20.40 5.86 -8.91
N ALA A 298 21.38 5.34 -8.17
CA ALA A 298 22.72 5.92 -8.08
C ALA A 298 23.65 5.48 -9.21
N ASN A 299 23.48 4.24 -9.70
CA ASN A 299 24.36 3.62 -10.69
C ASN A 299 23.90 3.92 -12.14
N ILE A 300 23.67 5.19 -12.44
CA ILE A 300 23.27 5.71 -13.76
C ILE A 300 24.04 7.00 -14.07
N SER A 301 24.02 7.45 -15.32
CA SER A 301 24.63 8.73 -15.69
C SER A 301 23.87 9.92 -15.11
N ASP A 302 24.53 11.08 -14.98
CA ASP A 302 23.86 12.32 -14.54
C ASP A 302 22.78 12.78 -15.52
N GLU A 303 22.95 12.49 -16.82
CA GLU A 303 21.96 12.76 -17.86
C GLU A 303 20.69 11.92 -17.65
N GLU A 304 20.84 10.62 -17.40
CA GLU A 304 19.72 9.73 -17.06
C GLU A 304 19.04 10.16 -15.76
N ALA A 305 19.80 10.52 -14.74
CA ALA A 305 19.23 10.91 -13.46
C ALA A 305 18.47 12.25 -13.53
N GLU A 306 18.95 13.20 -14.33
CA GLU A 306 18.25 14.46 -14.58
C GLU A 306 16.96 14.23 -15.37
N ALA A 307 17.01 13.43 -16.44
CA ALA A 307 15.83 13.06 -17.21
C ALA A 307 14.80 12.30 -16.35
N ALA A 308 15.25 11.30 -15.59
CA ALA A 308 14.41 10.52 -14.68
C ALA A 308 13.71 11.40 -13.65
N PHE A 309 14.42 12.34 -13.02
CA PHE A 309 13.80 13.24 -12.05
C PHE A 309 12.74 14.14 -12.68
N ARG A 310 13.02 14.69 -13.87
CA ARG A 310 12.07 15.57 -14.58
C ARG A 310 10.82 14.81 -15.03
N VAL A 311 10.98 13.60 -15.57
CA VAL A 311 9.86 12.69 -15.87
C VAL A 311 9.06 12.42 -14.60
N ALA A 312 9.74 12.16 -13.48
CA ALA A 312 9.06 11.89 -12.23
C ALA A 312 8.29 13.09 -11.66
N MET A 313 8.75 14.33 -11.90
CA MET A 313 8.01 15.53 -11.50
C MET A 313 6.72 15.73 -12.31
N GLU A 314 6.66 15.27 -13.55
CA GLU A 314 5.41 15.25 -14.33
C GLU A 314 4.39 14.31 -13.67
N GLY A 315 4.85 13.13 -13.25
CA GLY A 315 4.01 12.17 -12.52
C GLY A 315 3.56 12.65 -11.13
N LEU A 316 4.13 13.74 -10.60
CA LEU A 316 3.87 14.27 -9.27
C LEU A 316 3.36 15.72 -9.33
N ASP A 317 2.46 16.00 -10.25
CA ASP A 317 1.92 17.34 -10.48
C ASP A 317 0.43 17.47 -10.06
N GLU A 318 -0.07 18.71 -10.12
CA GLU A 318 -1.45 19.01 -9.73
C GLU A 318 -2.49 18.51 -10.74
N GLU A 319 -2.13 18.36 -12.02
CA GLU A 319 -3.05 17.85 -13.04
C GLU A 319 -3.35 16.37 -12.82
N MET A 320 -2.30 15.56 -12.66
CA MET A 320 -2.37 14.14 -12.33
C MET A 320 -3.23 13.93 -11.08
N VAL A 321 -2.97 14.68 -10.01
CA VAL A 321 -3.73 14.53 -8.75
C VAL A 321 -5.20 14.90 -8.94
N ARG A 322 -5.52 15.98 -9.67
CA ARG A 322 -6.90 16.40 -9.86
C ARG A 322 -7.68 15.40 -10.72
N ALA A 323 -7.03 14.78 -11.71
CA ALA A 323 -7.63 13.74 -12.55
C ALA A 323 -7.86 12.44 -11.76
N ASN A 324 -6.99 12.13 -10.80
CA ASN A 324 -6.94 10.86 -10.07
C ASN A 324 -7.15 11.06 -8.55
N ASN A 325 -8.00 12.02 -8.18
CA ASN A 325 -8.09 12.52 -6.80
C ASN A 325 -8.45 11.44 -5.77
N SER A 326 -9.24 10.45 -6.17
CA SER A 326 -9.76 9.40 -5.29
C SER A 326 -8.86 8.15 -5.22
N ASP A 327 -7.77 8.09 -5.99
CA ASP A 327 -6.92 6.89 -6.09
C ASP A 327 -5.95 6.75 -4.91
N ALA A 328 -5.67 7.85 -4.21
CA ALA A 328 -4.82 7.88 -3.03
C ALA A 328 -5.07 9.11 -2.16
N ILE A 329 -4.48 9.09 -0.97
CA ILE A 329 -4.33 10.28 -0.13
C ILE A 329 -3.03 10.95 -0.52
N TRP A 330 -3.11 11.80 -1.56
CA TRP A 330 -1.96 12.44 -2.16
C TRP A 330 -1.30 13.46 -1.23
N LEU A 331 0.04 13.49 -1.22
CA LEU A 331 0.86 14.55 -0.62
C LEU A 331 1.21 15.67 -1.61
N VAL A 332 0.91 15.42 -2.89
CA VAL A 332 1.13 16.34 -4.00
C VAL A 332 0.07 17.46 -3.99
N PRO A 333 0.43 18.72 -4.32
CA PRO A 333 -0.52 19.82 -4.42
C PRO A 333 -1.71 19.52 -5.34
N GLY A 334 -2.88 20.06 -4.98
CA GLY A 334 -4.11 19.88 -5.76
C GLY A 334 -5.10 18.88 -5.20
N TYR A 335 -4.64 18.01 -4.28
CA TYR A 335 -5.48 17.02 -3.62
C TYR A 335 -6.62 17.66 -2.83
N ARG A 336 -7.81 17.07 -2.94
CA ARG A 336 -9.01 17.44 -2.19
C ARG A 336 -9.60 16.18 -1.57
N PRO A 337 -9.50 16.01 -0.24
CA PRO A 337 -10.11 14.87 0.43
C PRO A 337 -11.60 14.73 0.08
N ASP A 338 -11.98 13.53 -0.33
CA ASP A 338 -13.37 13.14 -0.56
C ASP A 338 -13.94 12.36 0.65
N GLU A 339 -15.14 11.81 0.49
CA GLU A 339 -15.80 11.02 1.54
C GLU A 339 -15.07 9.70 1.82
N MET A 340 -14.43 9.10 0.81
CA MET A 340 -13.67 7.85 0.94
C MET A 340 -12.34 8.05 1.68
N ALA A 341 -11.77 9.26 1.64
CA ALA A 341 -10.58 9.61 2.41
C ALA A 341 -10.85 9.82 3.91
N GLN A 342 -12.11 10.02 4.35
CA GLN A 342 -12.40 10.46 5.72
C GLN A 342 -11.99 9.45 6.78
N GLY A 343 -12.23 8.16 6.58
CA GLY A 343 -11.82 7.12 7.52
C GLY A 343 -10.32 7.06 7.73
N ALA A 344 -9.55 7.15 6.65
CA ALA A 344 -8.09 7.19 6.71
C ALA A 344 -7.55 8.50 7.34
N ILE A 345 -8.19 9.64 7.08
CA ILE A 345 -7.85 10.91 7.73
C ILE A 345 -8.14 10.83 9.23
N ALA A 346 -9.30 10.31 9.63
CA ALA A 346 -9.65 10.09 11.03
C ALA A 346 -8.64 9.17 11.73
N THR A 347 -8.20 8.12 11.03
CA THR A 347 -7.16 7.19 11.50
C THR A 347 -5.82 7.91 11.72
N ALA A 348 -5.33 8.63 10.70
CA ALA A 348 -4.03 9.30 10.74
C ALA A 348 -3.96 10.47 11.73
N THR A 349 -5.11 11.07 12.05
CA THR A 349 -5.23 12.21 12.98
C THR A 349 -5.76 11.83 14.37
N ALA A 350 -5.93 10.52 14.63
CA ALA A 350 -6.36 10.01 15.92
C ALA A 350 -5.40 10.41 17.06
N THR A 351 -5.91 10.39 18.29
CA THR A 351 -5.11 10.66 19.49
C THR A 351 -5.32 9.54 20.53
N PRO A 352 -4.28 8.76 20.87
CA PRO A 352 -2.92 8.81 20.29
C PRO A 352 -2.89 8.41 18.80
N PRO A 353 -1.95 8.94 18.00
CA PRO A 353 -1.84 8.60 16.58
C PRO A 353 -1.25 7.20 16.39
N PRO A 354 -1.60 6.48 15.30
CA PRO A 354 -0.93 5.24 14.94
C PRO A 354 0.55 5.50 14.62
N PRO A 355 1.45 4.54 14.94
CA PRO A 355 2.86 4.68 14.62
C PRO A 355 3.11 4.57 13.10
N SER A 356 4.15 5.23 12.60
CA SER A 356 4.65 4.96 11.25
C SER A 356 5.28 3.56 11.20
N TYR A 357 5.13 2.86 10.07
CA TYR A 357 5.81 1.58 9.89
C TYR A 357 7.35 1.77 9.94
N PRO A 358 8.09 0.98 10.75
CA PRO A 358 9.52 1.19 10.93
C PRO A 358 10.32 0.95 9.65
N SER A 359 11.08 1.95 9.20
CA SER A 359 11.96 1.86 8.02
C SER A 359 13.36 1.42 8.45
N THR A 360 13.51 0.15 8.87
CA THR A 360 14.77 -0.43 9.34
C THR A 360 15.01 -1.83 8.77
N SER A 361 16.29 -2.24 8.70
CA SER A 361 16.67 -3.59 8.27
C SER A 361 16.06 -4.66 9.18
N GLN A 362 16.07 -4.41 10.50
CA GLN A 362 15.46 -5.30 11.48
C GLN A 362 13.98 -5.53 11.16
N MET A 363 13.24 -4.47 10.84
CA MET A 363 11.81 -4.58 10.57
C MET A 363 11.52 -5.38 9.29
N GLY A 364 12.36 -5.24 8.26
CA GLY A 364 12.26 -6.07 7.06
C GLY A 364 12.45 -7.57 7.35
N LEU A 365 13.44 -7.92 8.18
CA LEU A 365 13.66 -9.30 8.62
C LEU A 365 12.51 -9.82 9.49
N MET A 366 12.01 -9.00 10.42
CA MET A 366 10.88 -9.34 11.29
C MET A 366 9.61 -9.57 10.48
N HIS A 367 9.31 -8.69 9.52
CA HIS A 367 8.16 -8.84 8.62
C HIS A 367 8.24 -10.16 7.84
N THR A 368 9.44 -10.50 7.33
CA THR A 368 9.67 -11.77 6.62
C THR A 368 9.44 -12.98 7.51
N ALA A 369 9.96 -12.96 8.74
CA ALA A 369 9.76 -14.04 9.71
C ALA A 369 8.28 -14.20 10.07
N LEU A 370 7.58 -13.10 10.39
CA LEU A 370 6.14 -13.09 10.66
C LEU A 370 5.35 -13.71 9.51
N GLY A 371 5.64 -13.31 8.27
CA GLY A 371 4.89 -13.78 7.11
C GLY A 371 5.10 -15.24 6.79
N SER A 372 6.26 -15.78 7.19
CA SER A 372 6.65 -17.17 6.93
C SER A 372 6.11 -18.14 7.98
N GLU A 373 6.12 -17.74 9.26
CA GLU A 373 5.83 -18.65 10.37
C GLU A 373 4.38 -18.57 10.86
N LEU A 374 3.74 -17.39 10.81
CA LEU A 374 2.38 -17.23 11.32
C LEU A 374 1.28 -18.04 10.60
N PRO A 375 1.38 -18.42 9.30
CA PRO A 375 0.37 -19.27 8.67
C PRO A 375 0.10 -20.56 9.44
N ALA A 376 1.10 -21.15 10.11
CA ALA A 376 0.98 -22.39 10.87
C ALA A 376 -0.03 -22.29 12.03
N PHE A 377 -0.17 -21.11 12.64
CA PHE A 377 -1.19 -20.89 13.68
C PHE A 377 -2.61 -20.92 13.08
N PHE A 378 -2.79 -20.33 11.91
CA PHE A 378 -4.11 -20.24 11.28
C PHE A 378 -4.58 -21.56 10.68
N THR A 379 -3.66 -22.43 10.24
CA THR A 379 -3.95 -23.80 9.80
C THR A 379 -4.13 -24.78 10.96
N GLY A 380 -3.74 -24.40 12.18
CA GLY A 380 -3.79 -25.25 13.37
C GLY A 380 -2.60 -26.22 13.49
N ASP A 381 -1.55 -26.02 12.69
CA ASP A 381 -0.31 -26.80 12.77
C ASP A 381 0.57 -26.39 13.96
N ALA A 382 0.37 -25.18 14.49
CA ALA A 382 1.05 -24.66 15.67
C ALA A 382 0.08 -23.92 16.60
N THR A 383 0.38 -23.92 17.90
CA THR A 383 -0.23 -22.97 18.85
C THR A 383 0.29 -21.55 18.60
N ALA A 384 -0.39 -20.54 19.15
CA ALA A 384 0.06 -19.15 19.04
C ALA A 384 1.46 -18.93 19.65
N GLU A 385 1.75 -19.56 20.81
CA GLU A 385 3.06 -19.51 21.46
C GLU A 385 4.15 -20.16 20.58
N GLU A 386 3.88 -21.35 20.03
CA GLU A 386 4.81 -22.02 19.11
C GLU A 386 5.08 -21.20 17.84
N ALA A 387 4.05 -20.58 17.26
CA ALA A 387 4.20 -19.75 16.07
C ALA A 387 5.01 -18.48 16.34
N LEU A 388 4.75 -17.77 17.44
CA LEU A 388 5.53 -16.58 17.81
C LEU A 388 6.98 -16.92 18.16
N ALA A 389 7.21 -18.02 18.88
CA ALA A 389 8.56 -18.50 19.15
C ALA A 389 9.32 -18.84 17.85
N ALA A 390 8.65 -19.45 16.86
CA ALA A 390 9.23 -19.70 15.55
C ALA A 390 9.57 -18.40 14.80
N VAL A 391 8.73 -17.36 14.90
CA VAL A 391 9.04 -16.02 14.36
C VAL A 391 10.31 -15.46 15.00
N GLU A 392 10.44 -15.52 16.32
CA GLU A 392 11.62 -15.00 17.02
C GLU A 392 12.90 -15.77 16.66
N GLU A 393 12.81 -17.09 16.49
CA GLU A 393 13.92 -17.93 16.03
C GLU A 393 14.34 -17.57 14.60
N ALA A 394 13.38 -17.49 13.68
CA ALA A 394 13.61 -17.13 12.28
C ALA A 394 14.22 -15.73 12.15
N TYR A 395 13.67 -14.74 12.87
CA TYR A 395 14.24 -13.39 12.93
C TYR A 395 15.67 -13.43 13.49
N SER A 396 15.89 -14.10 14.62
CA SER A 396 17.21 -14.13 15.27
C SER A 396 18.27 -14.77 14.38
N SER A 397 17.91 -15.83 13.64
CA SER A 397 18.80 -16.45 12.65
C SER A 397 19.18 -15.47 11.55
N ALA A 398 18.19 -14.85 10.91
CA ALA A 398 18.43 -13.90 9.82
C ALA A 398 19.18 -12.65 10.30
N ALA A 399 18.90 -12.17 11.51
CA ALA A 399 19.56 -11.02 12.09
C ALA A 399 21.05 -11.31 12.40
N ARG A 400 21.41 -12.52 12.85
CA ARG A 400 22.82 -12.90 13.00
C ARG A 400 23.54 -12.99 11.66
N GLU A 401 22.90 -13.56 10.65
CA GLU A 401 23.45 -13.61 9.28
C GLU A 401 23.69 -12.20 8.71
N ALA A 402 22.80 -11.26 9.02
CA ALA A 402 22.92 -9.85 8.64
C ALA A 402 23.86 -9.04 9.56
N GLY A 403 24.44 -9.64 10.62
CA GLY A 403 25.30 -8.95 11.58
C GLY A 403 24.59 -7.92 12.47
N LEU A 404 23.26 -8.05 12.63
CA LEU A 404 22.42 -7.21 13.48
C LEU A 404 22.27 -7.74 14.91
N LEU A 405 22.63 -9.01 15.13
CA LEU A 405 22.69 -9.68 16.44
C LEU A 405 24.01 -10.46 16.57
N ASP A 406 24.47 -10.58 17.81
CA ASP A 406 25.67 -11.35 18.18
C ASP A 406 25.42 -12.88 18.27
#